data_AF-A0ABD8A9D6-F1
#
_entry.id   AF-A0ABD8A9D6-F1
#
_cell.length_a   1.000
_cell.length_b   1.000
_cell.length_c   1.000
_cell.angle_alpha   90.00
_cell.angle_beta   90.00
_cell.angle_gamma   90.00
#
_symmetry.space_group_name_H-M   'P 1'
#
loop_
_entity.id
_entity.type
_entity.pdbx_description
1 polymer ?
#
loop_
_entity_poly.entity_id
_entity_poly.type
_entity_poly.pdbx_seq_one_letter_code
_entity_poly.pdbx_strand_id
1 'polypeptide(L)'
;MLAVLPGAVGAEATQPTPSIWGDILNSTNPMLPAGAPVLTLLDPVIDGQNVTINGNLNPVSPGVTITSVSLDWGDGNITEYPDLPATHQYSKTGLFTVNVTGKQSDGQSIAKALSLELNADDRGPITPALSTPPPEENLTIFIIILVTAVVVVALGGIVMRIMWRRGEQATVSDLLRAVAIQEDLYHQAMERRDMTTAAASAYICAHLLRTLAGKFSGRRHSKYLETANTWEREARCAAKAGGITQITGSSSKNLPSAEDLERICSGTDVTPAVLGSVLQIAIDMAREGREGQAVGTSFVVGDTDAVLDHSRQFVLNPFQGLSPAERQITDSRIRGNIKEFAQLDGAFIVRGDGTVEAAGRYITVETSRVDIPEGLGSRHSSIAGITQSTNALGVVVSQSGGLITLFKGGKILYTIWP
;
A
#
# COMPACT_ATOMS: atom_id res chain seq x y z
N MET A 1 73.59 -47.51 -41.94
CA MET A 1 73.37 -48.84 -41.35
C MET A 1 73.00 -48.63 -39.90
N LEU A 2 71.74 -48.96 -39.54
CA LEU A 2 71.15 -48.94 -38.18
C LEU A 2 71.16 -47.57 -37.43
N ALA A 3 70.33 -47.29 -36.42
CA ALA A 3 68.97 -47.65 -36.00
C ALA A 3 68.74 -46.88 -34.67
N VAL A 4 67.48 -46.50 -34.41
CA VAL A 4 66.86 -46.15 -33.10
C VAL A 4 67.06 -44.72 -32.52
N LEU A 5 65.90 -44.17 -32.13
CA LEU A 5 65.44 -42.89 -31.55
C LEU A 5 65.90 -42.62 -30.08
N PRO A 6 65.45 -41.55 -29.35
CA PRO A 6 65.11 -40.14 -29.66
C PRO A 6 65.69 -39.08 -28.66
N GLY A 7 65.51 -37.79 -28.97
CA GLY A 7 65.61 -36.60 -28.10
C GLY A 7 65.60 -35.32 -28.99
N ALA A 8 65.00 -34.15 -28.70
CA ALA A 8 64.41 -33.58 -27.49
C ALA A 8 63.38 -32.47 -27.85
N VAL A 9 62.21 -32.54 -27.21
CA VAL A 9 61.47 -31.52 -26.44
C VAL A 9 61.84 -30.03 -26.61
N GLY A 10 60.85 -29.21 -26.99
CA GLY A 10 60.87 -27.74 -26.90
C GLY A 10 59.48 -27.11 -27.04
N ALA A 11 58.98 -26.56 -25.93
CA ALA A 11 57.89 -25.57 -25.74
C ALA A 11 56.44 -25.94 -26.12
N GLU A 12 55.68 -26.37 -25.10
CA GLU A 12 54.24 -26.58 -25.12
C GLU A 12 53.53 -25.33 -24.56
N ALA A 13 52.80 -24.61 -25.41
CA ALA A 13 51.86 -23.56 -25.00
C ALA A 13 50.48 -24.20 -24.80
N THR A 14 50.11 -24.41 -23.55
CA THR A 14 48.81 -24.96 -23.15
C THR A 14 47.66 -24.09 -23.66
N GLN A 15 46.86 -24.64 -24.58
CA GLN A 15 45.56 -24.08 -24.98
C GLN A 15 44.61 -24.12 -23.78
N PRO A 16 43.85 -23.05 -23.49
CA PRO A 16 42.84 -23.09 -22.43
C PRO A 16 41.71 -24.05 -22.83
N THR A 17 41.28 -24.87 -21.87
CA THR A 17 40.10 -25.74 -21.93
C THR A 17 38.86 -24.97 -22.40
N PRO A 18 37.95 -25.57 -23.19
CA PRO A 18 36.75 -24.88 -23.68
C PRO A 18 35.88 -24.45 -22.50
N SER A 19 35.51 -23.16 -22.45
CA SER A 19 34.57 -22.66 -21.47
C SER A 19 33.14 -23.09 -21.85
N ILE A 20 32.45 -23.69 -20.89
CA ILE A 20 31.03 -24.10 -20.97
C ILE A 20 30.08 -22.91 -21.25
N TRP A 21 30.59 -21.69 -21.21
CA TRP A 21 29.84 -20.45 -21.33
C TRP A 21 29.73 -19.89 -22.76
N GLY A 22 30.44 -20.48 -23.74
CA GLY A 22 30.38 -20.05 -25.14
C GLY A 22 29.06 -20.40 -25.84
N ASP A 23 28.43 -21.52 -25.47
CA ASP A 23 27.23 -22.04 -26.15
C ASP A 23 25.90 -21.49 -25.57
N ILE A 24 25.94 -20.83 -24.41
CA ILE A 24 24.73 -20.30 -23.73
C ILE A 24 24.34 -18.92 -24.24
N LEU A 25 25.26 -18.16 -24.85
CA LEU A 25 24.98 -16.80 -25.34
C LEU A 25 24.51 -16.74 -26.80
N ASN A 26 24.25 -17.89 -27.44
CA ASN A 26 23.76 -17.94 -28.82
C ASN A 26 22.45 -18.72 -29.02
N SER A 27 21.69 -19.01 -27.94
CA SER A 27 20.32 -19.50 -28.11
C SER A 27 19.39 -18.31 -28.36
N THR A 28 18.94 -18.15 -29.60
CA THR A 28 17.68 -17.47 -29.90
C THR A 28 16.62 -17.98 -28.93
N ASN A 29 16.09 -17.06 -28.14
CA ASN A 29 14.98 -17.20 -27.21
C ASN A 29 14.07 -18.40 -27.58
N PRO A 30 14.01 -19.49 -26.79
CA PRO A 30 13.01 -20.51 -27.05
C PRO A 30 11.67 -19.85 -26.74
N MET A 31 10.91 -19.47 -27.78
CA MET A 31 9.52 -19.06 -27.60
C MET A 31 8.82 -20.20 -26.84
N LEU A 32 8.40 -19.92 -25.60
CA LEU A 32 7.45 -20.79 -24.92
C LEU A 32 6.27 -21.02 -25.86
N PRO A 33 5.70 -22.24 -25.92
CA PRO A 33 4.56 -22.49 -26.79
C PRO A 33 3.44 -21.50 -26.46
N ALA A 34 3.05 -20.72 -27.45
CA ALA A 34 1.94 -19.78 -27.35
C ALA A 34 0.68 -20.58 -26.99
N GLY A 35 0.07 -20.25 -25.85
CA GLY A 35 -1.11 -20.95 -25.34
C GLY A 35 -2.33 -20.03 -25.35
N ALA A 36 -3.51 -20.60 -25.68
CA ALA A 36 -4.78 -19.87 -25.63
C ALA A 36 -5.05 -19.32 -24.21
N PRO A 37 -5.81 -18.23 -24.06
CA PRO A 37 -6.02 -17.61 -22.76
C PRO A 37 -6.88 -18.52 -21.87
N VAL A 38 -6.75 -18.38 -20.56
CA VAL A 38 -7.61 -19.10 -19.61
C VAL A 38 -8.83 -18.25 -19.30
N LEU A 39 -9.99 -18.71 -19.76
CA LEU A 39 -11.30 -18.13 -19.43
C LEU A 39 -11.97 -18.92 -18.30
N THR A 40 -12.26 -18.26 -17.19
CA THR A 40 -13.02 -18.81 -16.07
C THR A 40 -14.33 -18.04 -15.94
N LEU A 41 -15.46 -18.73 -16.12
CA LEU A 41 -16.80 -18.16 -15.96
C LEU A 41 -17.39 -18.61 -14.63
N LEU A 42 -18.10 -17.71 -13.97
CA LEU A 42 -18.90 -18.01 -12.78
C LEU A 42 -20.34 -18.34 -13.18
N ASP A 43 -21.11 -18.85 -12.21
CA ASP A 43 -22.54 -19.03 -12.41
C ASP A 43 -23.22 -17.68 -12.74
N PRO A 44 -24.05 -17.63 -13.78
CA PRO A 44 -24.70 -16.42 -14.24
C PRO A 44 -25.72 -15.94 -13.21
N VAL A 45 -25.75 -14.63 -12.95
CA VAL A 45 -26.77 -14.02 -12.08
C VAL A 45 -27.96 -13.66 -12.96
N ILE A 46 -29.12 -14.26 -12.65
CA ILE A 46 -30.37 -14.06 -13.39
C ILE A 46 -31.36 -13.32 -12.49
N ASP A 47 -31.82 -12.16 -12.95
CA ASP A 47 -32.92 -11.40 -12.33
C ASP A 47 -34.02 -11.19 -13.38
N GLY A 48 -34.95 -12.15 -13.43
CA GLY A 48 -35.93 -12.25 -14.51
C GLY A 48 -35.29 -12.41 -15.89
N GLN A 49 -35.36 -11.37 -16.72
CA GLN A 49 -34.77 -11.35 -18.07
C GLN A 49 -33.39 -10.67 -18.13
N ASN A 50 -32.94 -10.07 -17.02
CA ASN A 50 -31.61 -9.49 -16.92
C ASN A 50 -30.62 -10.57 -16.49
N VAL A 51 -29.59 -10.78 -17.31
CA VAL A 51 -28.54 -11.76 -17.04
C VAL A 51 -27.20 -11.05 -16.95
N THR A 52 -26.46 -11.33 -15.89
CA THR A 52 -25.07 -10.90 -15.73
C THR A 52 -24.14 -12.10 -15.76
N ILE A 53 -23.23 -12.12 -16.73
CA ILE A 53 -22.15 -13.09 -16.85
C ILE A 53 -20.91 -12.52 -16.14
N ASN A 54 -20.49 -13.20 -15.08
CA ASN A 54 -19.27 -12.88 -14.35
C ASN A 54 -18.16 -13.86 -14.70
N GLY A 55 -16.91 -13.42 -14.63
CA GLY A 55 -15.76 -14.27 -14.89
C GLY A 55 -14.45 -13.49 -14.93
N ASN A 56 -13.39 -14.18 -15.33
CA ASN A 56 -12.07 -13.61 -15.53
C ASN A 56 -11.40 -14.27 -16.74
N LEU A 57 -10.65 -13.48 -17.51
CA LEU A 57 -9.90 -13.93 -18.67
C LEU A 57 -8.42 -13.56 -18.48
N ASN A 58 -7.55 -14.58 -18.40
CA ASN A 58 -6.12 -14.39 -18.11
C ASN A 58 -5.26 -14.82 -19.31
N PRO A 59 -4.27 -14.00 -19.73
CA PRO A 59 -3.33 -14.40 -20.77
C PRO A 59 -2.36 -15.46 -20.25
N VAL A 60 -2.03 -16.44 -21.07
CA VAL A 60 -1.10 -17.55 -20.72
C VAL A 60 0.32 -17.30 -21.25
N SER A 61 0.43 -16.62 -22.38
CA SER A 61 1.69 -16.32 -23.03
C SER A 61 2.39 -15.10 -22.37
N PRO A 62 3.71 -15.17 -22.05
CA PRO A 62 4.45 -14.03 -21.53
C PRO A 62 4.42 -12.82 -22.46
N GLY A 63 4.12 -11.63 -21.94
CA GLY A 63 4.09 -10.38 -22.70
C GLY A 63 2.84 -10.15 -23.57
N VAL A 64 1.83 -11.02 -23.46
CA VAL A 64 0.57 -10.92 -24.19
C VAL A 64 -0.53 -10.39 -23.25
N THR A 65 -1.41 -9.53 -23.77
CA THR A 65 -2.55 -8.96 -23.05
C THR A 65 -3.87 -9.44 -23.64
N ILE A 66 -4.95 -9.35 -22.87
CA ILE A 66 -6.30 -9.54 -23.39
C ILE A 66 -6.69 -8.30 -24.19
N THR A 67 -7.28 -8.52 -25.37
CA THR A 67 -7.72 -7.43 -26.25
C THR A 67 -9.21 -7.17 -26.16
N SER A 68 -10.02 -8.23 -26.03
CA SER A 68 -11.47 -8.10 -25.91
C SER A 68 -12.14 -9.39 -25.42
N VAL A 69 -13.35 -9.23 -24.88
CA VAL A 69 -14.30 -10.30 -24.59
C VAL A 69 -15.55 -10.06 -25.44
N SER A 70 -15.90 -11.01 -26.29
CA SER A 70 -17.11 -10.98 -27.11
C SER A 70 -18.13 -11.98 -26.55
N LEU A 71 -19.35 -11.54 -26.32
CA LEU A 71 -20.46 -12.37 -25.84
C LEU A 71 -21.53 -12.41 -26.92
N ASP A 72 -21.73 -13.58 -27.50
CA ASP A 72 -22.92 -13.90 -28.28
C ASP A 72 -23.98 -14.46 -27.32
N TRP A 73 -25.07 -13.72 -27.12
CA TRP A 73 -26.11 -14.06 -26.15
C TRP A 73 -27.06 -15.14 -26.66
N GLY A 74 -26.90 -15.61 -27.90
CA GLY A 74 -27.74 -16.66 -28.47
C GLY A 74 -29.17 -16.22 -28.80
N ASP A 75 -29.49 -14.93 -28.64
CA ASP A 75 -30.73 -14.28 -29.08
C ASP A 75 -30.53 -13.43 -30.36
N GLY A 76 -29.34 -13.51 -30.96
CA GLY A 76 -28.91 -12.72 -32.11
C GLY A 76 -28.16 -11.45 -31.76
N ASN A 77 -28.05 -11.09 -30.48
CA ASN A 77 -27.21 -9.98 -30.03
C ASN A 77 -25.80 -10.48 -29.70
N ILE A 78 -24.81 -9.79 -30.25
CA ILE A 78 -23.40 -9.98 -29.91
C ILE A 78 -22.89 -8.66 -29.36
N THR A 79 -22.32 -8.68 -28.15
CA THR A 79 -21.72 -7.50 -27.53
C THR A 79 -20.23 -7.72 -27.27
N GLU A 80 -19.44 -6.68 -27.49
CA GLU A 80 -18.02 -6.69 -27.16
C GLU A 80 -17.76 -5.80 -25.95
N TYR A 81 -17.01 -6.33 -24.99
CA TYR A 81 -16.55 -5.63 -23.81
C TYR A 81 -15.03 -5.68 -23.73
N PRO A 82 -14.41 -4.69 -23.06
CA PRO A 82 -12.99 -4.77 -22.75
C PRO A 82 -12.68 -5.89 -21.74
N ASP A 83 -13.63 -6.22 -20.86
CA ASP A 83 -13.54 -7.29 -19.85
C ASP A 83 -14.94 -7.69 -19.33
N LEU A 84 -15.02 -8.69 -18.45
CA LEU A 84 -16.21 -9.06 -17.66
C LEU A 84 -16.30 -8.18 -16.37
N PRO A 85 -17.49 -7.99 -15.76
CA PRO A 85 -18.77 -8.63 -16.05
C PRO A 85 -19.55 -7.99 -17.19
N ALA A 86 -20.33 -8.81 -17.89
CA ALA A 86 -21.19 -8.39 -18.98
C ALA A 86 -22.66 -8.60 -18.60
N THR A 87 -23.53 -7.64 -18.93
CA THR A 87 -24.96 -7.71 -18.63
C THR A 87 -25.79 -7.54 -19.89
N HIS A 88 -26.84 -8.35 -20.03
CA HIS A 88 -27.78 -8.31 -21.14
C HIS A 88 -29.21 -8.55 -20.67
N GLN A 89 -30.17 -7.96 -21.37
CA GLN A 89 -31.58 -8.13 -21.10
C GLN A 89 -32.24 -8.87 -22.26
N TYR A 90 -32.76 -10.06 -21.99
CA TYR A 90 -33.47 -10.86 -22.99
C TYR A 90 -34.89 -10.33 -23.20
N SER A 91 -35.36 -10.32 -24.45
CA SER A 91 -36.72 -9.91 -24.79
C SER A 91 -37.76 -11.04 -24.65
N LYS A 92 -37.30 -12.28 -24.46
CA LYS A 92 -38.13 -13.49 -24.36
C LYS A 92 -37.56 -14.45 -23.33
N THR A 93 -38.45 -15.21 -22.69
CA THR A 93 -38.08 -16.36 -21.87
C THR A 93 -37.76 -17.58 -22.75
N GLY A 94 -36.97 -18.51 -22.24
CA GLY A 94 -36.54 -19.69 -22.98
C GLY A 94 -35.11 -20.13 -22.67
N LEU A 95 -34.65 -21.14 -23.40
CA LEU A 95 -33.29 -21.66 -23.30
C LEU A 95 -32.39 -20.89 -24.28
N PHE A 96 -31.31 -20.31 -23.76
CA PHE A 96 -30.31 -19.59 -24.54
C PHE A 96 -28.93 -20.21 -24.30
N THR A 97 -28.07 -20.15 -25.32
CA THR A 97 -26.66 -20.55 -25.19
C THR A 97 -25.81 -19.31 -25.40
N VAL A 98 -25.12 -18.88 -24.35
CA VAL A 98 -24.21 -17.73 -24.41
C VAL A 98 -22.81 -18.22 -24.72
N ASN A 99 -22.26 -17.78 -25.85
CA ASN A 99 -20.87 -18.06 -26.22
C ASN A 99 -20.00 -16.87 -25.84
N VAL A 100 -19.12 -17.08 -24.86
CA VAL A 100 -18.15 -16.08 -24.40
C VAL A 100 -16.80 -16.37 -25.04
N THR A 101 -16.30 -15.45 -25.86
CA THR A 101 -15.03 -15.56 -26.57
C THR A 101 -14.03 -14.52 -26.06
N GLY A 102 -12.93 -14.98 -25.49
CA GLY A 102 -11.81 -14.15 -25.07
C GLY A 102 -10.70 -14.12 -26.11
N LYS A 103 -10.19 -12.94 -26.46
CA LYS A 103 -9.09 -12.76 -27.43
C LYS A 103 -7.84 -12.17 -26.78
N GLN A 104 -6.68 -12.67 -27.21
CA GLN A 104 -5.35 -12.19 -26.82
C GLN A 104 -4.70 -11.35 -27.92
N SER A 105 -3.73 -10.52 -27.52
CA SER A 105 -2.95 -9.68 -28.44
C SER A 105 -2.02 -10.44 -29.38
N ASP A 106 -1.76 -11.72 -29.12
CA ASP A 106 -1.04 -12.65 -30.02
C ASP A 106 -1.97 -13.34 -31.04
N GLY A 107 -3.26 -12.97 -31.05
CA GLY A 107 -4.27 -13.50 -31.97
C GLY A 107 -4.91 -14.81 -31.51
N GLN A 108 -4.47 -15.40 -30.39
CA GLN A 108 -5.11 -16.58 -29.84
C GLN A 108 -6.43 -16.24 -29.15
N SER A 109 -7.35 -17.21 -29.10
CA SER A 109 -8.65 -17.03 -28.46
C SER A 109 -9.12 -18.31 -27.79
N ILE A 110 -10.02 -18.14 -26.82
CA ILE A 110 -10.75 -19.23 -26.18
C ILE A 110 -12.24 -18.90 -26.20
N ALA A 111 -13.08 -19.90 -26.41
CA ALA A 111 -14.53 -19.76 -26.29
C ALA A 111 -15.05 -20.75 -25.25
N LYS A 112 -16.01 -20.30 -24.44
CA LYS A 112 -16.81 -21.15 -23.55
C LYS A 112 -18.29 -20.86 -23.75
N ALA A 113 -19.10 -21.92 -23.71
CA ALA A 113 -20.54 -21.83 -23.80
C ALA A 113 -21.17 -21.99 -22.41
N LEU A 114 -22.16 -21.17 -22.10
CA LEU A 114 -23.03 -21.30 -20.93
C LEU A 114 -24.46 -21.53 -21.41
N SER A 115 -25.15 -22.51 -20.82
CA SER A 115 -26.58 -22.71 -21.05
C SER A 115 -27.37 -21.93 -20.00
N LEU A 116 -28.27 -21.07 -20.45
CA LEU A 116 -29.16 -20.26 -19.62
C LEU A 116 -30.61 -20.70 -19.84
N GLU A 117 -31.34 -20.91 -18.76
CA GLU A 117 -32.78 -21.14 -18.79
C GLU A 117 -33.47 -19.96 -18.12
N LEU A 118 -34.21 -19.16 -18.91
CA LEU A 118 -34.93 -17.99 -18.40
C LEU A 118 -36.41 -18.32 -18.24
N ASN A 119 -36.86 -18.41 -16.98
CA ASN A 119 -38.24 -18.71 -16.62
C ASN A 119 -39.00 -17.43 -16.27
N ALA A 120 -40.32 -17.43 -16.53
CA ALA A 120 -41.17 -16.26 -16.27
C ALA A 120 -41.34 -15.93 -14.77
N ASP A 121 -40.96 -16.84 -13.88
CA ASP A 121 -41.25 -16.78 -12.43
C ASP A 121 -40.01 -16.60 -11.53
N ASP A 122 -38.80 -16.47 -12.11
CA ASP A 122 -37.54 -16.27 -11.37
C ASP A 122 -37.35 -14.82 -10.89
N ARG A 123 -38.31 -14.33 -10.10
CA ARG A 123 -38.13 -13.10 -9.31
C ARG A 123 -37.50 -13.50 -7.98
N GLY A 124 -36.28 -13.04 -7.72
CA GLY A 124 -35.60 -13.23 -6.43
C GLY A 124 -36.40 -12.69 -5.23
N PRO A 125 -36.03 -13.05 -3.98
CA PRO A 125 -36.81 -12.75 -2.79
C PRO A 125 -37.03 -11.24 -2.61
N ILE A 126 -38.31 -10.87 -2.46
CA ILE A 126 -38.79 -9.55 -2.07
C ILE A 126 -38.19 -9.08 -0.73
N THR A 127 -37.27 -8.13 -0.78
CA THR A 127 -37.11 -7.13 0.29
C THR A 127 -38.13 -6.00 0.09
N PRO A 128 -38.80 -5.48 1.14
CA PRO A 128 -39.83 -4.45 0.98
C PRO A 128 -39.26 -3.19 0.33
N ALA A 129 -39.91 -2.76 -0.75
CA ALA A 129 -39.57 -1.56 -1.50
C ALA A 129 -39.77 -0.30 -0.65
N LEU A 130 -38.73 0.54 -0.56
CA LEU A 130 -38.91 1.96 -0.32
C LEU A 130 -39.30 2.58 -1.67
N SER A 131 -40.56 2.94 -1.81
CA SER A 131 -41.19 3.39 -3.05
C SER A 131 -40.46 4.57 -3.69
N THR A 132 -40.03 4.41 -4.95
CA THR A 132 -39.91 5.53 -5.89
C THR A 132 -40.86 5.29 -7.07
N PRO A 133 -41.67 6.29 -7.47
CA PRO A 133 -42.63 6.16 -8.56
C PRO A 133 -41.93 6.18 -9.93
N PRO A 134 -42.60 5.76 -11.03
CA PRO A 134 -41.97 5.52 -12.33
C PRO A 134 -41.52 6.83 -12.99
N PRO A 135 -40.53 6.77 -13.91
CA PRO A 135 -40.06 7.96 -14.61
C PRO A 135 -41.11 8.38 -15.65
N GLU A 136 -41.95 9.34 -15.30
CA GLU A 136 -42.45 10.28 -16.29
C GLU A 136 -41.31 11.24 -16.66
N GLU A 137 -41.24 11.62 -17.94
CA GLU A 137 -40.24 12.52 -18.52
C GLU A 137 -40.12 13.82 -17.72
N ASN A 138 -39.22 13.86 -16.75
CA ASN A 138 -39.11 14.98 -15.84
C ASN A 138 -37.81 15.75 -16.10
N LEU A 139 -37.86 16.60 -17.13
CA LEU A 139 -36.84 17.61 -17.45
C LEU A 139 -36.44 18.41 -16.18
N THR A 140 -37.38 18.59 -15.25
CA THR A 140 -37.17 19.23 -13.94
C THR A 140 -36.21 18.45 -13.04
N ILE A 141 -36.26 17.11 -13.03
CA ILE A 141 -35.34 16.27 -12.23
C ILE A 141 -33.94 16.28 -12.85
N PHE A 142 -33.84 16.23 -14.18
CA PHE A 142 -32.54 16.36 -14.86
C PHE A 142 -31.92 17.75 -14.62
N ILE A 143 -32.71 18.81 -14.61
CA ILE A 143 -32.27 20.17 -14.26
C ILE A 143 -31.88 20.25 -12.78
N ILE A 144 -32.61 19.62 -11.85
CA ILE A 144 -32.24 19.61 -10.42
C ILE A 144 -30.95 18.82 -10.21
N ILE A 145 -30.75 17.67 -10.87
CA ILE A 145 -29.52 16.88 -10.81
C ILE A 145 -28.37 17.65 -11.46
N LEU A 146 -28.58 18.32 -12.59
CA LEU A 146 -27.56 19.13 -13.24
C LEU A 146 -27.20 20.38 -12.42
N VAL A 147 -28.18 21.06 -11.82
CA VAL A 147 -27.96 22.22 -10.94
C VAL A 147 -27.31 21.79 -9.63
N THR A 148 -27.71 20.66 -9.03
CA THR A 148 -27.04 20.13 -7.82
C THR A 148 -25.65 19.60 -8.14
N ALA A 149 -25.41 18.95 -9.28
CA ALA A 149 -24.08 18.55 -9.72
C ALA A 149 -23.19 19.77 -10.03
N VAL A 150 -23.72 20.81 -10.70
CA VAL A 150 -23.00 22.06 -10.94
C VAL A 150 -22.76 22.81 -9.63
N VAL A 151 -23.68 22.79 -8.67
CA VAL A 151 -23.48 23.38 -7.33
C VAL A 151 -22.50 22.55 -6.52
N VAL A 152 -22.45 21.23 -6.62
CA VAL A 152 -21.46 20.37 -5.95
C VAL A 152 -20.09 20.47 -6.61
N VAL A 153 -20.02 20.65 -7.93
CA VAL A 153 -18.77 20.90 -8.67
C VAL A 153 -18.32 22.36 -8.52
N ALA A 154 -19.24 23.31 -8.36
CA ALA A 154 -18.91 24.70 -8.04
C ALA A 154 -18.56 24.86 -6.57
N LEU A 155 -19.24 24.19 -5.63
CA LEU A 155 -18.87 24.17 -4.20
C LEU A 155 -17.61 23.34 -3.99
N GLY A 156 -17.47 22.21 -4.66
CA GLY A 156 -16.26 21.40 -4.69
C GLY A 156 -15.11 22.12 -5.38
N GLY A 157 -15.39 22.89 -6.44
CA GLY A 157 -14.44 23.76 -7.12
C GLY A 157 -14.12 25.01 -6.32
N ILE A 158 -15.05 25.55 -5.52
CA ILE A 158 -14.84 26.66 -4.58
C ILE A 158 -14.07 26.16 -3.36
N VAL A 159 -14.35 24.96 -2.85
CA VAL A 159 -13.63 24.30 -1.75
C VAL A 159 -12.24 23.90 -2.25
N MET A 160 -12.10 23.35 -3.45
CA MET A 160 -10.82 23.05 -4.09
C MET A 160 -10.07 24.36 -4.40
N ARG A 161 -10.74 25.45 -4.81
CA ARG A 161 -10.11 26.77 -5.02
C ARG A 161 -9.80 27.49 -3.71
N ILE A 162 -10.53 27.23 -2.63
CA ILE A 162 -10.24 27.67 -1.26
C ILE A 162 -9.08 26.85 -0.69
N MET A 163 -9.03 25.54 -0.94
CA MET A 163 -7.97 24.63 -0.52
C MET A 163 -6.69 24.84 -1.33
N TRP A 164 -6.80 25.14 -2.63
CA TRP A 164 -5.70 25.53 -3.51
C TRP A 164 -5.21 26.96 -3.20
N ARG A 165 -6.10 27.88 -2.81
CA ARG A 165 -5.69 29.17 -2.20
C ARG A 165 -5.12 29.02 -0.78
N ARG A 166 -5.37 27.90 -0.09
CA ARG A 166 -4.81 27.57 1.24
C ARG A 166 -3.51 26.76 1.17
N GLY A 167 -3.04 26.40 -0.02
CA GLY A 167 -1.67 25.95 -0.26
C GLY A 167 -0.63 27.05 -0.04
N GLU A 168 -1.06 28.28 0.23
CA GLU A 168 -0.20 29.40 0.57
C GLU A 168 -0.74 30.10 1.83
N GLN A 169 -0.17 29.70 2.97
CA GLN A 169 -0.36 30.20 4.35
C GLN A 169 -1.60 29.72 5.13
N ALA A 170 -1.40 28.74 6.02
CA ALA A 170 -2.19 28.69 7.26
C ALA A 170 -2.10 30.06 7.94
N THR A 171 -3.25 30.70 8.16
CA THR A 171 -3.32 32.02 8.79
C THR A 171 -2.88 31.91 10.24
N VAL A 172 -2.28 32.96 10.80
CA VAL A 172 -1.92 33.02 12.22
C VAL A 172 -3.12 32.65 13.12
N SER A 173 -4.33 33.05 12.73
CA SER A 173 -5.57 32.72 13.45
C SER A 173 -5.89 31.24 13.49
N ASP A 174 -5.64 30.50 12.41
CA ASP A 174 -5.91 29.06 12.37
C ASP A 174 -4.93 28.29 13.26
N LEU A 175 -3.66 28.70 13.26
CA LEU A 175 -2.64 28.12 14.13
C LEU A 175 -2.91 28.41 15.61
N LEU A 176 -3.35 29.63 15.96
CA LEU A 176 -3.73 29.95 17.33
C LEU A 176 -4.95 29.16 17.81
N ARG A 177 -5.93 28.93 16.94
CA ARG A 177 -7.07 28.05 17.25
C ARG A 177 -6.64 26.59 17.47
N ALA A 178 -5.73 26.09 16.63
CA ALA A 178 -5.19 24.74 16.79
C ALA A 178 -4.40 24.57 18.10
N VAL A 179 -3.60 25.58 18.50
CA VAL A 179 -2.92 25.58 19.80
C VAL A 179 -3.93 25.52 20.94
N ALA A 180 -5.00 26.34 20.89
CA ALA A 180 -6.02 26.35 21.94
C ALA A 180 -6.75 25.01 22.09
N ILE A 181 -7.06 24.32 20.98
CA ILE A 181 -7.67 22.99 21.01
C ILE A 181 -6.74 21.96 21.67
N GLN A 182 -5.45 22.01 21.36
CA GLN A 182 -4.48 21.07 21.90
C GLN A 182 -4.15 21.35 23.38
N GLU A 183 -4.19 22.62 23.79
CA GLU A 183 -4.08 23.02 25.19
C GLU A 183 -5.28 22.51 26.02
N ASP A 184 -6.51 22.63 25.50
CA ASP A 184 -7.69 22.06 26.14
C ASP A 184 -7.61 20.52 26.27
N LEU A 185 -7.20 19.84 25.20
CA LEU A 185 -6.99 18.39 25.21
C LEU A 185 -5.92 17.95 26.23
N TYR A 186 -4.83 18.72 26.34
CA TYR A 186 -3.80 18.49 27.36
C TYR A 186 -4.37 18.54 28.78
N HIS A 187 -5.15 19.59 29.10
CA HIS A 187 -5.72 19.75 30.43
C HIS A 187 -6.74 18.65 30.76
N GLN A 188 -7.61 18.28 29.81
CA GLN A 188 -8.54 17.17 29.98
C GLN A 188 -7.82 15.82 30.20
N ALA A 189 -6.72 15.59 29.47
CA ALA A 189 -5.91 14.38 29.64
C ALA A 189 -5.22 14.34 31.01
N MET A 190 -4.72 15.48 31.48
CA MET A 190 -4.13 15.62 32.82
C MET A 190 -5.14 15.35 33.95
N GLU A 191 -6.38 15.82 33.82
CA GLU A 191 -7.47 15.51 34.77
C GLU A 191 -7.76 14.01 34.83
N ARG A 192 -7.73 13.33 33.67
CA ARG A 192 -7.97 11.89 33.55
C ARG A 192 -6.75 11.04 33.93
N ARG A 193 -5.61 11.66 34.26
CA ARG A 193 -4.30 11.00 34.44
C ARG A 193 -3.84 10.19 33.22
N ASP A 194 -4.32 10.54 32.03
CA ASP A 194 -3.85 9.99 30.77
C ASP A 194 -2.56 10.72 30.34
N MET A 195 -1.44 10.22 30.86
CA MET A 195 -0.13 10.81 30.64
C MET A 195 0.35 10.72 29.18
N THR A 196 -0.17 9.75 28.42
CA THR A 196 0.21 9.54 27.01
C THR A 196 -0.45 10.59 26.13
N THR A 197 -1.76 10.80 26.29
CA THR A 197 -2.50 11.84 25.56
C THR A 197 -2.01 13.23 25.99
N ALA A 198 -1.75 13.45 27.28
CA ALA A 198 -1.16 14.70 27.76
C ALA A 198 0.21 14.97 27.10
N ALA A 199 1.10 13.97 27.03
CA ALA A 199 2.39 14.11 26.37
C ALA A 199 2.26 14.46 24.88
N ALA A 200 1.35 13.80 24.16
CA ALA A 200 1.11 14.04 22.74
C ALA A 200 0.56 15.46 22.49
N SER A 201 -0.46 15.88 23.23
CA SER A 201 -1.06 17.21 23.09
C SER A 201 -0.08 18.33 23.41
N ALA A 202 0.69 18.20 24.49
CA ALA A 202 1.72 19.17 24.84
C ALA A 202 2.81 19.29 23.76
N TYR A 203 3.16 18.17 23.10
CA TYR A 203 4.11 18.20 21.99
C TYR A 203 3.54 18.91 20.76
N ILE A 204 2.27 18.68 20.43
CA ILE A 204 1.60 19.37 19.31
C ILE A 204 1.51 20.87 19.59
N CYS A 205 1.21 21.29 20.83
CA CYS A 205 1.28 22.70 21.24
C CYS A 205 2.66 23.31 20.96
N ALA A 206 3.74 22.62 21.37
CA ALA A 206 5.10 23.07 21.13
C ALA A 206 5.42 23.22 19.64
N HIS A 207 4.99 22.27 18.82
CA HIS A 207 5.20 22.29 17.38
C HIS A 207 4.45 23.45 16.70
N LEU A 208 3.15 23.61 16.98
CA LEU A 208 2.33 24.69 16.43
C LEU A 208 2.86 26.07 16.82
N LEU A 209 3.37 26.22 18.05
CA LEU A 209 3.98 27.47 18.53
C LEU A 209 5.34 27.75 17.86
N ARG A 210 6.15 26.73 17.53
CA ARG A 210 7.37 26.92 16.71
C ARG A 210 7.03 27.34 15.29
N THR A 211 5.99 26.75 14.70
CA THR A 211 5.48 27.14 13.39
C THR A 211 4.94 28.57 13.40
N LEU A 212 4.25 28.99 14.47
CA LEU A 212 3.86 30.38 14.71
C LEU A 212 5.08 31.29 14.85
N ALA A 213 6.11 30.88 15.60
CA ALA A 213 7.33 31.67 15.77
C ALA A 213 8.00 31.97 14.42
N GLY A 214 8.06 30.99 13.51
CA GLY A 214 8.58 31.19 12.15
C GLY A 214 7.82 32.20 11.30
N LYS A 215 6.57 32.53 11.65
CA LYS A 215 5.74 33.52 10.95
C LYS A 215 5.90 34.96 11.48
N PHE A 216 6.66 35.15 12.56
CA PHE A 216 6.90 36.46 13.16
C PHE A 216 8.39 36.76 13.30
N SER A 217 8.73 38.04 13.46
CA SER A 217 10.07 38.52 13.80
C SER A 217 10.06 39.31 15.11
N GLY A 218 11.24 39.48 15.73
CA GLY A 218 11.42 40.27 16.95
C GLY A 218 10.75 39.67 18.18
N ARG A 219 10.16 40.51 19.05
CA ARG A 219 9.61 40.06 20.35
C ARG A 219 8.55 38.96 20.26
N ARG A 220 7.71 38.96 19.19
CA ARG A 220 6.66 37.95 19.01
C ARG A 220 7.25 36.58 18.67
N HIS A 221 8.30 36.53 17.84
CA HIS A 221 9.04 35.32 17.55
C HIS A 221 9.59 34.68 18.84
N SER A 222 10.33 35.47 19.63
CA SER A 222 10.93 35.00 20.89
C SER A 222 9.86 34.50 21.88
N LYS A 223 8.73 35.21 21.99
CA LYS A 223 7.64 34.82 22.88
C LYS A 223 7.00 33.48 22.48
N TYR A 224 6.74 33.26 21.20
CA TYR A 224 6.18 31.97 20.74
C TYR A 224 7.19 30.84 20.90
N LEU A 225 8.47 31.08 20.65
CA LEU A 225 9.52 30.08 20.82
C LEU A 225 9.72 29.71 22.30
N GLU A 226 9.72 30.69 23.21
CA GLU A 226 9.77 30.45 24.65
C GLU A 226 8.58 29.63 25.14
N THR A 227 7.37 30.00 24.68
CA THR A 227 6.14 29.26 24.99
C THR A 227 6.21 27.83 24.47
N ALA A 228 6.71 27.63 23.25
CA ALA A 228 6.91 26.30 22.68
C ALA A 228 7.87 25.44 23.51
N ASN A 229 8.96 26.03 23.99
CA ASN A 229 9.93 25.33 24.82
C ASN A 229 9.35 24.93 26.18
N THR A 230 8.42 25.72 26.73
CA THR A 230 7.66 25.35 27.92
C THR A 230 6.79 24.13 27.66
N TRP A 231 5.98 24.15 26.60
CA TRP A 231 5.15 23.02 26.20
C TRP A 231 5.96 21.75 25.93
N GLU A 232 7.15 21.87 25.37
CA GLU A 232 8.03 20.73 25.16
C GLU A 232 8.58 20.16 26.47
N ARG A 233 8.81 20.99 27.51
CA ARG A 233 9.16 20.49 28.84
C ARG A 233 7.98 19.75 29.47
N GLU A 234 6.77 20.30 29.38
CA GLU A 234 5.55 19.63 29.87
C GLU A 234 5.33 18.27 29.18
N ALA A 235 5.50 18.23 27.86
CA ALA A 235 5.42 16.99 27.09
C ALA A 235 6.41 15.92 27.58
N ARG A 236 7.66 16.31 27.86
CA ARG A 236 8.69 15.41 28.41
C ARG A 236 8.36 14.95 29.82
N CYS A 237 7.83 15.83 30.67
CA CYS A 237 7.41 15.49 32.04
C CYS A 237 6.24 14.49 32.02
N ALA A 238 5.22 14.73 31.20
CA ALA A 238 4.07 13.84 31.03
C ALA A 238 4.49 12.48 30.45
N ALA A 239 5.34 12.47 29.41
CA ALA A 239 5.85 11.23 28.82
C ALA A 239 6.60 10.36 29.85
N LYS A 240 7.46 10.99 30.67
CA LYS A 240 8.19 10.29 31.74
C LYS A 240 7.23 9.73 32.80
N ALA A 241 6.21 10.48 33.18
CA ALA A 241 5.20 10.03 34.14
C ALA A 241 4.34 8.87 33.61
N GLY A 242 4.11 8.81 32.29
CA GLY A 242 3.40 7.73 31.61
C GLY A 242 4.24 6.49 31.31
N GLY A 243 5.50 6.41 31.77
CA GLY A 243 6.39 5.28 31.47
C GLY A 243 6.90 5.24 30.03
N ILE A 244 6.68 6.30 29.24
CA ILE A 244 7.19 6.40 27.87
C ILE A 244 8.68 6.71 27.95
N THR A 245 9.51 5.71 27.64
CA THR A 245 10.94 5.76 27.95
C THR A 245 11.73 6.68 27.02
N GLN A 246 11.21 7.07 25.85
CA GLN A 246 11.78 8.14 25.03
C GLN A 246 10.81 8.61 23.92
N ILE A 247 10.40 9.88 23.99
CA ILE A 247 9.91 10.64 22.82
C ILE A 247 11.03 11.63 22.49
N THR A 248 11.91 11.25 21.57
CA THR A 248 13.01 12.13 21.16
C THR A 248 12.48 13.18 20.18
N GLY A 249 12.22 14.38 20.71
CA GLY A 249 11.94 15.58 19.94
C GLY A 249 13.22 16.29 19.49
N SER A 250 13.27 16.63 18.20
CA SER A 250 14.04 17.74 17.60
C SER A 250 15.55 17.81 17.84
N SER A 251 16.35 17.21 16.93
CA SER A 251 17.49 17.83 16.22
C SER A 251 18.42 16.76 15.66
N SER A 252 18.38 16.44 14.36
CA SER A 252 19.42 15.69 13.59
C SER A 252 19.88 14.31 14.15
N LYS A 253 19.40 13.89 15.33
CA LYS A 253 19.75 12.69 16.11
C LYS A 253 18.50 11.85 16.41
N ASN A 254 17.57 11.79 15.45
CA ASN A 254 16.29 11.08 15.62
C ASN A 254 16.35 9.61 15.15
N LEU A 255 17.50 9.12 14.68
CA LEU A 255 17.68 7.71 14.34
C LEU A 255 18.15 6.96 15.58
N PRO A 256 17.62 5.75 15.88
CA PRO A 256 18.15 4.91 16.95
C PRO A 256 19.66 4.75 16.79
N SER A 257 20.40 4.84 17.90
CA SER A 257 21.85 4.62 17.86
C SER A 257 22.17 3.19 17.43
N ALA A 258 23.41 2.91 17.03
CA ALA A 258 23.82 1.55 16.68
C ALA A 258 23.53 0.55 17.83
N GLU A 259 23.77 0.97 19.07
CA GLU A 259 23.46 0.19 20.28
C GLU A 259 21.94 -0.02 20.46
N ASP A 260 21.12 1.00 20.18
CA ASP A 260 19.67 0.85 20.21
C ASP A 260 19.18 -0.15 19.15
N LEU A 261 19.73 -0.09 17.94
CA LEU A 261 19.39 -1.03 16.87
C LEU A 261 19.76 -2.47 17.25
N GLU A 262 20.94 -2.68 17.85
CA GLU A 262 21.35 -3.98 18.39
C GLU A 262 20.37 -4.47 19.45
N ARG A 263 19.98 -3.60 20.39
CA ARG A 263 19.01 -3.94 21.44
C ARG A 263 17.62 -4.25 20.89
N ILE A 264 17.16 -3.52 19.88
CA ILE A 264 15.87 -3.76 19.23
C ILE A 264 15.88 -5.10 18.46
N CYS A 265 16.96 -5.38 17.75
CA CYS A 265 17.13 -6.62 16.98
C CYS A 265 17.40 -7.83 17.87
N SER A 266 17.84 -7.63 19.11
CA SER A 266 18.12 -8.73 20.04
C SER A 266 16.91 -9.68 20.18
N GLY A 267 17.16 -10.97 19.98
CA GLY A 267 16.14 -12.01 20.03
C GLY A 267 15.31 -12.18 18.76
N THR A 268 15.60 -11.45 17.66
CA THR A 268 14.99 -11.67 16.33
C THR A 268 16.04 -12.17 15.32
N ASP A 269 15.61 -12.51 14.11
CA ASP A 269 16.47 -12.85 12.96
C ASP A 269 16.93 -11.62 12.16
N VAL A 270 16.58 -10.42 12.61
CA VAL A 270 16.84 -9.16 11.89
C VAL A 270 18.21 -8.61 12.25
N THR A 271 18.99 -8.22 11.25
CA THR A 271 20.28 -7.53 11.51
C THR A 271 20.09 -6.02 11.73
N PRO A 272 20.93 -5.35 12.55
CA PRO A 272 20.87 -3.90 12.75
C PRO A 272 20.99 -3.10 11.44
N ALA A 273 21.77 -3.60 10.47
CA ALA A 273 21.93 -2.97 9.16
C ALA A 273 20.64 -2.97 8.34
N VAL A 274 19.87 -4.07 8.40
CA VAL A 274 18.58 -4.20 7.73
C VAL A 274 17.56 -3.27 8.35
N LEU A 275 17.42 -3.29 9.69
CA LEU A 275 16.51 -2.39 10.40
C LEU A 275 16.86 -0.92 10.16
N GLY A 276 18.15 -0.57 10.21
CA GLY A 276 18.63 0.78 9.92
C GLY A 276 18.28 1.24 8.50
N SER A 277 18.39 0.34 7.51
CA SER A 277 18.03 0.64 6.12
C SER A 277 16.53 0.87 5.95
N VAL A 278 15.68 0.06 6.58
CA VAL A 278 14.23 0.24 6.61
C VAL A 278 13.84 1.57 7.25
N LEU A 279 14.43 1.90 8.40
CA LEU A 279 14.18 3.18 9.08
C LEU A 279 14.63 4.38 8.26
N GLN A 280 15.77 4.29 7.57
CA GLN A 280 16.22 5.34 6.69
C GLN A 280 15.24 5.56 5.53
N ILE A 281 14.76 4.49 4.89
CA ILE A 281 13.76 4.58 3.82
C ILE A 281 12.44 5.16 4.35
N ALA A 282 12.01 4.78 5.56
CA ALA A 282 10.85 5.34 6.22
C ALA A 282 10.97 6.85 6.45
N ILE A 283 12.15 7.33 6.87
CA ILE A 283 12.44 8.77 7.01
C ILE A 283 12.40 9.48 5.67
N ASP A 284 13.03 8.92 4.65
CA ASP A 284 13.03 9.52 3.31
C ASP A 284 11.58 9.67 2.79
N MET A 285 10.74 8.65 2.98
CA MET A 285 9.31 8.70 2.61
C MET A 285 8.51 9.69 3.45
N ALA A 286 8.75 9.75 4.76
CA ALA A 286 8.06 10.67 5.64
C ALA A 286 8.37 12.15 5.33
N ARG A 287 9.59 12.44 4.85
CA ARG A 287 10.04 13.79 4.46
C ARG A 287 9.59 14.20 3.07
N GLU A 288 9.79 13.32 2.10
CA GLU A 288 9.62 13.66 0.69
C GLU A 288 8.23 13.29 0.16
N GLY A 289 7.58 12.30 0.78
CA GLY A 289 6.39 11.67 0.23
C GLY A 289 6.66 11.06 -1.15
N ARG A 290 5.62 11.00 -1.99
CA ARG A 290 5.72 10.73 -3.43
C ARG A 290 5.18 11.91 -4.18
N GLU A 291 5.95 12.45 -5.13
CA GLU A 291 5.50 13.58 -5.97
C GLU A 291 4.98 14.78 -5.14
N GLY A 292 5.52 14.95 -3.92
CA GLY A 292 5.12 15.97 -2.94
C GLY A 292 3.86 15.65 -2.12
N GLN A 293 3.25 14.47 -2.31
CA GLN A 293 2.12 13.98 -1.52
C GLN A 293 2.58 13.06 -0.39
N ALA A 294 2.00 13.23 0.80
CA ALA A 294 2.29 12.34 1.92
C ALA A 294 1.78 10.92 1.62
N VAL A 295 2.65 9.92 1.77
CA VAL A 295 2.32 8.50 1.57
C VAL A 295 2.52 7.77 2.89
N GLY A 296 1.48 7.07 3.34
CA GLY A 296 1.58 6.18 4.49
C GLY A 296 1.87 4.75 4.04
N THR A 297 2.78 4.08 4.74
CA THR A 297 3.15 2.70 4.41
C THR A 297 3.61 1.94 5.65
N SER A 298 3.87 0.64 5.51
CA SER A 298 4.30 -0.21 6.62
C SER A 298 5.25 -1.31 6.17
N PHE A 299 6.20 -1.66 7.02
CA PHE A 299 7.15 -2.75 6.86
C PHE A 299 6.99 -3.75 8.00
N VAL A 300 7.05 -5.03 7.67
CA VAL A 300 7.26 -6.13 8.62
C VAL A 300 8.61 -6.76 8.28
N VAL A 301 9.50 -6.88 9.26
CA VAL A 301 10.90 -7.25 9.07
C VAL A 301 11.25 -8.44 9.96
N GLY A 302 11.75 -9.52 9.37
CA GLY A 302 12.08 -10.76 10.08
C GLY A 302 10.89 -11.70 10.27
N ASP A 303 11.16 -12.85 10.87
CA ASP A 303 10.24 -13.97 11.11
C ASP A 303 9.31 -14.26 9.92
N THR A 304 9.91 -14.23 8.72
CA THR A 304 9.15 -14.02 7.48
C THR A 304 8.17 -15.14 7.20
N ASP A 305 8.53 -16.39 7.47
CA ASP A 305 7.66 -17.52 7.18
C ASP A 305 6.39 -17.46 8.05
N ALA A 306 6.51 -17.15 9.35
CA ALA A 306 5.36 -16.92 10.23
C ALA A 306 4.53 -15.70 9.80
N VAL A 307 5.19 -14.63 9.35
CA VAL A 307 4.51 -13.44 8.81
C VAL A 307 3.73 -13.78 7.53
N LEU A 308 4.28 -14.64 6.67
CA LEU A 308 3.62 -15.10 5.45
C LEU A 308 2.40 -15.97 5.76
N ASP A 309 2.45 -16.81 6.80
CA ASP A 309 1.31 -17.61 7.26
C ASP A 309 0.18 -16.75 7.84
N HIS A 310 0.54 -15.60 8.42
CA HIS A 310 -0.39 -14.62 8.99
C HIS A 310 -0.73 -13.46 8.05
N SER A 311 -0.49 -13.63 6.75
CA SER A 311 -0.84 -12.63 5.74
C SER A 311 -1.23 -13.27 4.42
N ARG A 312 -1.86 -12.49 3.55
CA ARG A 312 -2.16 -12.91 2.18
C ARG A 312 -1.74 -11.84 1.21
N GLN A 313 -1.32 -12.27 0.03
CA GLN A 313 -1.08 -11.33 -1.07
C GLN A 313 -2.41 -10.69 -1.46
N PHE A 314 -2.47 -9.35 -1.45
CA PHE A 314 -3.68 -8.61 -1.77
C PHE A 314 -3.61 -7.99 -3.16
N VAL A 315 -2.54 -7.24 -3.44
CA VAL A 315 -2.22 -6.72 -4.78
C VAL A 315 -1.10 -7.56 -5.40
N LEU A 316 -0.88 -7.51 -6.71
CA LEU A 316 0.28 -8.16 -7.34
C LEU A 316 1.58 -7.77 -6.63
N ASN A 317 2.43 -8.75 -6.31
CA ASN A 317 3.72 -8.49 -5.69
C ASN A 317 4.74 -8.04 -6.75
N PRO A 318 5.19 -6.77 -6.74
CA PRO A 318 6.14 -6.27 -7.75
C PRO A 318 7.55 -6.85 -7.58
N PHE A 319 7.84 -7.50 -6.45
CA PHE A 319 9.12 -8.15 -6.19
C PHE A 319 9.16 -9.61 -6.65
N GLN A 320 8.03 -10.16 -7.08
CA GLN A 320 7.96 -11.55 -7.53
C GLN A 320 8.76 -11.77 -8.81
N GLY A 321 9.53 -12.85 -8.88
CA GLY A 321 10.34 -13.22 -10.04
C GLY A 321 11.72 -12.57 -10.13
N LEU A 322 12.01 -11.55 -9.30
CA LEU A 322 13.36 -10.98 -9.19
C LEU A 322 14.25 -11.87 -8.30
N SER A 323 15.55 -11.87 -8.54
CA SER A 323 16.47 -12.62 -7.68
C SER A 323 16.57 -11.98 -6.28
N PRO A 324 16.92 -12.74 -5.21
CA PRO A 324 17.14 -12.17 -3.88
C PRO A 324 18.18 -11.04 -3.87
N ALA A 325 19.22 -11.15 -4.70
CA ALA A 325 20.30 -10.16 -4.79
C ALA A 325 19.82 -8.80 -5.34
N GLU A 326 18.82 -8.79 -6.21
CA GLU A 326 18.23 -7.56 -6.78
C GLU A 326 17.24 -6.89 -5.82
N ARG A 327 16.88 -7.58 -4.74
CA ARG A 327 15.81 -7.19 -3.82
C ARG A 327 16.31 -6.88 -2.41
N GLN A 328 17.57 -6.54 -2.25
CA GLN A 328 18.13 -6.23 -0.94
C GLN A 328 17.75 -4.82 -0.49
N ILE A 329 17.07 -4.70 0.66
CA ILE A 329 16.64 -3.41 1.23
C ILE A 329 17.81 -2.50 1.62
N THR A 330 18.99 -3.10 1.83
CA THR A 330 20.24 -2.40 2.12
C THR A 330 20.86 -1.75 0.87
N ASP A 331 20.45 -2.17 -0.32
CA ASP A 331 20.88 -1.57 -1.58
C ASP A 331 20.16 -0.25 -1.82
N SER A 332 20.91 0.82 -2.10
CA SER A 332 20.33 2.13 -2.40
C SER A 332 19.52 2.14 -3.70
N ARG A 333 19.79 1.23 -4.65
CA ARG A 333 19.13 1.15 -5.96
C ARG A 333 17.66 0.77 -5.86
N ILE A 334 17.27 -0.01 -4.84
CA ILE A 334 15.87 -0.42 -4.67
C ILE A 334 15.01 0.66 -4.01
N ARG A 335 15.62 1.69 -3.40
CA ARG A 335 14.89 2.73 -2.65
C ARG A 335 13.82 3.42 -3.47
N GLY A 336 14.12 3.71 -4.74
CA GLY A 336 13.15 4.29 -5.67
C GLY A 336 11.94 3.37 -5.85
N ASN A 337 12.17 2.09 -6.08
CA ASN A 337 11.11 1.09 -6.24
C ASN A 337 10.25 0.97 -4.98
N ILE A 338 10.86 0.97 -3.80
CA ILE A 338 10.11 0.94 -2.52
C ILE A 338 9.21 2.16 -2.40
N LYS A 339 9.69 3.36 -2.74
CA LYS A 339 8.88 4.59 -2.73
C LYS A 339 7.72 4.51 -3.73
N GLU A 340 7.96 4.03 -4.94
CA GLU A 340 6.90 3.86 -5.94
C GLU A 340 5.82 2.87 -5.47
N PHE A 341 6.23 1.74 -4.90
CA PHE A 341 5.30 0.71 -4.44
C PHE A 341 4.68 0.99 -3.05
N ALA A 342 5.13 2.03 -2.34
CA ALA A 342 4.64 2.36 -1.01
C ALA A 342 3.16 2.78 -0.96
N GLN A 343 2.60 3.15 -2.12
CA GLN A 343 1.18 3.49 -2.26
C GLN A 343 0.28 2.27 -2.39
N LEU A 344 0.86 1.09 -2.61
CA LEU A 344 0.08 -0.14 -2.65
C LEU A 344 -0.53 -0.40 -1.27
N ASP A 345 -1.76 -0.88 -1.28
CA ASP A 345 -2.43 -1.26 -0.04
C ASP A 345 -1.81 -2.53 0.54
N GLY A 346 -1.24 -2.40 1.73
CA GLY A 346 -0.64 -3.49 2.50
C GLY A 346 0.71 -3.13 3.08
N ALA A 347 1.40 -4.15 3.58
CA ALA A 347 2.74 -4.05 4.12
C ALA A 347 3.79 -4.58 3.13
N PHE A 348 4.98 -4.01 3.20
CA PHE A 348 6.20 -4.65 2.72
C PHE A 348 6.63 -5.73 3.70
N ILE A 349 6.98 -6.91 3.20
CA ILE A 349 7.54 -7.99 4.00
C ILE A 349 9.01 -8.12 3.63
N VAL A 350 9.89 -8.00 4.62
CA VAL A 350 11.34 -8.01 4.46
C VAL A 350 11.92 -9.12 5.33
N ARG A 351 12.75 -9.98 4.74
CA ARG A 351 13.47 -11.04 5.46
C ARG A 351 14.49 -10.46 6.42
N GLY A 352 14.83 -11.21 7.46
CA GLY A 352 15.83 -10.80 8.46
C GLY A 352 17.22 -10.49 7.85
N ASP A 353 17.52 -11.12 6.71
CA ASP A 353 18.73 -10.88 5.90
C ASP A 353 18.67 -9.63 5.00
N GLY A 354 17.51 -8.98 4.89
CA GLY A 354 17.29 -7.77 4.09
C GLY A 354 16.57 -7.99 2.77
N THR A 355 16.28 -9.22 2.37
CA THR A 355 15.59 -9.49 1.10
C THR A 355 14.12 -9.05 1.18
N VAL A 356 13.68 -8.19 0.26
CA VAL A 356 12.27 -7.79 0.15
C VAL A 356 11.47 -8.92 -0.50
N GLU A 357 10.69 -9.62 0.31
CA GLU A 357 9.88 -10.77 -0.09
C GLU A 357 8.66 -10.30 -0.88
N ALA A 358 7.95 -9.29 -0.36
CA ALA A 358 6.72 -8.79 -0.98
C ALA A 358 6.37 -7.34 -0.66
N ALA A 359 5.54 -6.74 -1.51
CA ALA A 359 4.79 -5.51 -1.21
C ALA A 359 3.28 -5.76 -1.34
N GLY A 360 2.46 -4.88 -0.78
CA GLY A 360 1.00 -4.97 -0.89
C GLY A 360 0.41 -6.23 -0.25
N ARG A 361 1.03 -6.72 0.84
CA ARG A 361 0.51 -7.87 1.60
C ARG A 361 -0.46 -7.41 2.67
N TYR A 362 -1.62 -8.06 2.73
CA TYR A 362 -2.64 -7.80 3.73
C TYR A 362 -2.43 -8.72 4.93
N ILE A 363 -2.26 -8.13 6.11
CA ILE A 363 -2.05 -8.84 7.37
C ILE A 363 -3.40 -9.34 7.90
N THR A 364 -3.49 -10.61 8.28
CA THR A 364 -4.74 -11.29 8.67
C THR A 364 -4.80 -11.69 10.15
N VAL A 365 -4.03 -11.02 11.00
CA VAL A 365 -4.00 -11.28 12.46
C VAL A 365 -5.16 -10.63 13.20
N GLU A 366 -5.50 -11.20 14.36
CA GLU A 366 -6.48 -10.61 15.27
C GLU A 366 -5.90 -9.35 15.93
N THR A 367 -6.50 -8.18 15.69
CA THR A 367 -6.02 -6.90 16.24
C THR A 367 -6.73 -6.48 17.53
N SER A 368 -7.74 -7.22 17.99
CA SER A 368 -8.57 -6.89 19.16
C SER A 368 -7.79 -6.92 20.49
N ARG A 369 -6.67 -7.65 20.54
CA ARG A 369 -5.83 -7.85 21.73
C ARG A 369 -4.64 -6.90 21.81
N VAL A 370 -4.53 -5.97 20.87
CA VAL A 370 -3.43 -5.03 20.79
C VAL A 370 -3.84 -3.74 21.47
N ASP A 371 -3.06 -3.35 22.48
CA ASP A 371 -3.22 -2.07 23.17
C ASP A 371 -2.40 -0.99 22.45
N ILE A 372 -3.07 -0.22 21.58
CA ILE A 372 -2.47 0.92 20.89
C ILE A 372 -3.20 2.22 21.27
N PRO A 373 -2.48 3.35 21.42
CA PRO A 373 -3.09 4.64 21.70
C PRO A 373 -4.16 5.04 20.68
N GLU A 374 -5.20 5.73 21.13
CA GLU A 374 -6.24 6.28 20.26
C GLU A 374 -5.66 7.27 19.24
N GLY A 375 -6.23 7.30 18.03
CA GLY A 375 -5.76 8.15 16.93
C GLY A 375 -4.76 7.50 15.98
N LEU A 376 -4.32 6.26 16.25
CA LEU A 376 -3.53 5.46 15.32
C LEU A 376 -4.43 4.65 14.38
N GLY A 377 -4.18 4.76 13.06
CA GLY A 377 -5.01 4.11 12.03
C GLY A 377 -4.77 2.62 11.85
N SER A 378 -5.54 1.99 10.95
CA SER A 378 -5.57 0.53 10.69
C SER A 378 -4.20 -0.12 10.42
N ARG A 379 -3.27 0.59 9.77
CA ARG A 379 -1.88 0.11 9.56
C ARG A 379 -1.16 -0.13 10.90
N HIS A 380 -1.33 0.76 11.89
CA HIS A 380 -0.72 0.59 13.21
C HIS A 380 -1.29 -0.62 13.94
N SER A 381 -2.62 -0.80 13.94
CA SER A 381 -3.27 -1.95 14.56
C SER A 381 -2.81 -3.27 13.94
N SER A 382 -2.71 -3.30 12.60
CA SER A 382 -2.28 -4.49 11.86
C SER A 382 -0.82 -4.84 12.16
N ILE A 383 0.08 -3.84 12.14
CA ILE A 383 1.51 -4.05 12.43
C ILE A 383 1.76 -4.42 13.90
N ALA A 384 1.02 -3.81 14.82
CA ALA A 384 1.10 -4.20 16.22
C ALA A 384 0.57 -5.64 16.43
N GLY A 385 -0.52 -6.03 15.77
CA GLY A 385 -1.03 -7.41 15.85
C GLY A 385 -0.06 -8.46 15.30
N ILE A 386 0.59 -8.19 14.16
CA ILE A 386 1.51 -9.16 13.56
C ILE A 386 2.79 -9.30 14.39
N THR A 387 3.32 -8.19 14.92
CA THR A 387 4.49 -8.23 15.82
C THR A 387 4.16 -8.79 17.20
N GLN A 388 2.87 -8.89 17.58
CA GLN A 388 2.44 -9.63 18.77
C GLN A 388 2.39 -11.14 18.52
N SER A 389 2.01 -11.53 17.29
CA SER A 389 1.80 -12.94 16.90
C SER A 389 3.08 -13.61 16.36
N THR A 390 4.10 -12.82 16.04
CA THR A 390 5.38 -13.26 15.45
C THR A 390 6.54 -12.57 16.14
N ASN A 391 7.76 -13.04 15.89
CA ASN A 391 8.99 -12.41 16.36
C ASN A 391 9.52 -11.31 15.41
N ALA A 392 8.69 -10.89 14.44
CA ALA A 392 9.04 -9.83 13.50
C ALA A 392 9.04 -8.44 14.16
N LEU A 393 9.76 -7.53 13.52
CA LEU A 393 9.71 -6.09 13.82
C LEU A 393 8.75 -5.39 12.85
N GLY A 394 8.09 -4.34 13.33
CA GLY A 394 7.15 -3.56 12.55
C GLY A 394 7.57 -2.10 12.44
N VAL A 395 7.47 -1.50 11.26
CA VAL A 395 7.69 -0.05 11.07
C VAL A 395 6.51 0.53 10.30
N VAL A 396 5.89 1.58 10.82
CA VAL A 396 4.77 2.28 10.17
C VAL A 396 5.15 3.71 9.91
N VAL A 397 4.86 4.20 8.70
CA VAL A 397 4.93 5.62 8.33
C VAL A 397 3.50 6.16 8.23
N SER A 398 3.18 7.14 9.07
CA SER A 398 1.86 7.76 9.09
C SER A 398 1.67 8.73 7.92
N GLN A 399 0.57 8.57 7.18
CA GLN A 399 0.22 9.46 6.07
C GLN A 399 -0.12 10.88 6.53
N SER A 400 -0.77 11.03 7.68
CA SER A 400 -1.32 12.32 8.14
C SER A 400 -0.28 13.25 8.78
N GLY A 401 0.92 12.76 9.08
CA GLY A 401 1.95 13.57 9.76
C GLY A 401 3.38 13.09 9.61
N GLY A 402 3.64 12.10 8.75
CA GLY A 402 4.99 11.55 8.52
C GLY A 402 5.59 10.86 9.74
N LEU A 403 4.84 10.70 10.84
CA LEU A 403 5.32 10.05 12.05
C LEU A 403 5.69 8.60 11.77
N ILE A 404 6.88 8.20 12.18
CA ILE A 404 7.36 6.84 12.01
C ILE A 404 7.28 6.13 13.37
N THR A 405 6.67 4.96 13.41
CA THR A 405 6.48 4.19 14.64
C THR A 405 7.05 2.78 14.48
N LEU A 406 7.91 2.38 15.40
CA LEU A 406 8.53 1.05 15.46
C LEU A 406 7.83 0.18 16.50
N PHE A 407 7.44 -1.02 16.10
CA PHE A 407 6.75 -2.03 16.91
C PHE A 407 7.59 -3.29 17.10
N LYS A 408 7.47 -3.90 18.28
CA LYS A 408 7.97 -5.24 18.61
C LYS A 408 7.08 -5.85 19.69
N GLY A 409 6.68 -7.11 19.54
CA GLY A 409 5.84 -7.77 20.55
C GLY A 409 4.47 -7.09 20.74
N GLY A 410 3.95 -6.43 19.70
CA GLY A 410 2.72 -5.63 19.76
C GLY A 410 2.80 -4.32 20.52
N LYS A 411 4.00 -3.89 20.93
CA LYS A 411 4.22 -2.64 21.65
C LYS A 411 5.02 -1.65 20.80
N ILE A 412 4.72 -0.37 20.97
CA ILE A 412 5.54 0.72 20.41
C ILE A 412 6.84 0.79 21.21
N LEU A 413 7.98 0.68 20.51
CA LEU A 413 9.31 0.84 21.11
C LEU A 413 9.88 2.24 20.86
N TYR A 414 9.71 2.76 19.63
CA TYR A 414 10.26 4.04 19.22
C TYR A 414 9.28 4.78 18.31
N THR A 415 9.31 6.10 18.43
CA THR A 415 8.58 7.02 17.57
C THR A 415 9.56 8.08 17.05
N ILE A 416 9.66 8.20 15.74
CA ILE A 416 10.62 9.05 15.05
C ILE A 416 9.85 10.12 14.27
N TRP A 417 10.20 11.38 14.53
CA TRP A 417 9.72 12.51 13.74
C TRP A 417 10.71 12.79 12.60
N PRO A 418 10.24 12.84 11.34
CA PRO A 418 11.08 13.08 10.17
C PRO A 418 11.81 14.43 10.22
#